data_AF-A0A151TVG6-F1
#
_entry.id   AF-A0A151TVG6-F1
#
_cell.length_a   1.000
_cell.length_b   1.000
_cell.length_c   1.000
_cell.angle_alpha   90.00
_cell.angle_beta   90.00
_cell.angle_gamma   90.00
#
_symmetry.space_group_name_H-M   'P 1'
#
loop_
_entity.id
_entity.type
_entity.pdbx_description
1 polymer ?
#
loop_
_entity_poly.entity_id
_entity_poly.type
_entity_poly.pdbx_seq_one_letter_code
_entity_poly.pdbx_strand_id
1 'polypeptide(L)' 'FGKTIKILKSNNAKEYFSSYLTYFLTSHSILHQSTGSHTPQQNGIAEREK' A
#
# COMPACT_ATOMS: atom_id res chain seq x y z
N PHE A 1 -15.47 10.96 -5.14
CA PHE A 1 -16.20 10.15 -4.14
C PHE A 1 -16.83 8.95 -4.85
N GLY A 2 -16.75 7.74 -4.27
CA GLY A 2 -17.23 6.50 -4.91
C GLY A 2 -16.16 5.62 -5.57
N LYS A 3 -14.87 5.85 -5.32
CA LYS A 3 -13.80 4.97 -5.80
C LYS A 3 -13.36 4.03 -4.67
N THR A 4 -13.44 2.73 -4.92
CA THR A 4 -12.92 1.69 -4.01
C THR A 4 -11.46 1.43 -4.32
N ILE A 5 -10.62 1.44 -3.29
CA ILE A 5 -9.20 1.09 -3.42
C ILE A 5 -9.12 -0.41 -3.64
N LYS A 6 -8.55 -0.85 -4.77
CA LYS A 6 -8.35 -2.27 -5.07
C LYS A 6 -6.98 -2.79 -4.64
N ILE A 7 -5.97 -1.90 -4.65
CA ILE A 7 -4.58 -2.25 -4.39
C ILE A 7 -3.97 -1.17 -3.50
N LEU A 8 -3.40 -1.58 -2.37
CA LEU A 8 -2.54 -0.73 -1.54
C LEU A 8 -1.10 -1.15 -1.78
N LYS A 9 -0.28 -0.24 -2.30
CA LYS A 9 1.15 -0.46 -2.49
C LYS A 9 1.93 0.35 -1.47
N SER A 10 2.63 -0.33 -0.57
CA SER A 10 3.48 0.31 0.42
C SER A 10 4.95 0.06 0.09
N ASN A 11 5.81 1.04 0.38
CA ASN A 11 7.22 0.74 0.59
C ASN A 11 7.31 -0.16 1.84
N ASN A 12 8.40 -0.90 1.97
CA ASN A 12 8.58 -1.95 2.97
C ASN A 12 8.65 -1.44 4.44
N ALA A 13 7.94 -0.35 4.78
CA ALA A 13 7.78 0.21 6.10
C ALA A 13 7.00 -0.77 6.97
N LYS A 14 7.64 -1.21 8.05
CA LYS A 14 7.12 -2.19 9.03
C LYS A 14 5.74 -1.84 9.59
N GLU A 15 5.38 -0.55 9.61
CA GLU A 15 4.08 -0.08 10.08
C GLU A 15 2.90 -0.60 9.24
N TYR A 16 3.13 -0.90 7.96
CA TYR A 16 2.12 -1.49 7.07
C TYR A 16 2.07 -3.03 7.11
N PHE A 17 2.80 -3.65 8.03
CA PHE A 17 2.81 -5.11 8.24
C PHE A 17 2.12 -5.54 9.53
N SER A 18 1.37 -4.65 10.17
CA SER A 18 0.54 -5.02 11.31
C SER A 18 -0.56 -6.00 10.89
N SER A 19 -0.76 -7.06 11.68
CA SER A 19 -1.83 -8.04 11.48
C SER A 19 -3.22 -7.41 11.40
N TYR A 20 -3.43 -6.30 12.12
CA TYR A 20 -4.66 -5.51 12.07
C TYR A 20 -4.88 -4.89 10.69
N LEU A 21 -3.82 -4.32 10.09
CA LEU A 21 -3.91 -3.70 8.78
C LEU A 21 -4.14 -4.75 7.69
N THR A 22 -3.44 -5.89 7.76
CA THR A 22 -3.69 -7.01 6.84
C THR A 22 -5.13 -7.48 6.91
N TYR A 23 -5.68 -7.66 8.12
CA TYR A 23 -7.08 -8.05 8.31
C TYR A 23 -8.06 -7.03 7.70
N PHE A 24 -7.83 -5.75 7.95
CA PHE A 24 -8.65 -4.68 7.38
C PHE A 24 -8.64 -4.71 5.85
N LEU A 25 -7.47 -4.84 5.23
CA LEU A 25 -7.33 -4.87 3.77
C LEU A 25 -8.01 -6.11 3.18
N THR A 26 -7.80 -7.29 3.76
CA THR A 26 -8.45 -8.53 3.32
C THR A 26 -9.98 -8.47 3.46
N SER A 27 -10.50 -7.91 4.57
CA SER A 27 -11.94 -7.76 4.78
C SER A 27 -12.60 -6.84 3.74
N HIS A 28 -11.83 -5.93 3.14
CA HIS A 28 -12.31 -5.02 2.11
C HIS A 28 -11.92 -5.47 0.69
N SER A 29 -11.38 -6.68 0.53
CA SER A 29 -10.87 -7.21 -0.74
C SER A 29 -9.81 -6.32 -1.40
N ILE A 30 -8.98 -5.67 -0.58
CA ILE A 30 -7.89 -4.79 -1.00
C ILE A 30 -6.60 -5.60 -1.01
N LEU A 31 -5.95 -5.67 -2.17
CA LEU A 31 -4.69 -6.37 -2.32
C LEU A 31 -3.54 -5.51 -1.76
N HIS A 32 -2.88 -6.00 -0.72
CA HIS A 32 -1.67 -5.37 -0.20
C HIS A 32 -0.45 -5.85 -1.00
N GLN A 33 0.24 -4.94 -1.68
CA GLN A 33 1.52 -5.21 -2.33
C GLN A 33 2.62 -4.47 -1.58
N SER A 34 3.51 -5.22 -0.93
CA SER A 34 4.78 -4.64 -0.49
C SER A 34 5.80 -4.80 -1.59
N THR A 35 6.32 -3.67 -2.09
CA THR A 35 7.50 -3.72 -2.95
C THR A 35 8.75 -3.69 -2.09
N GLY A 36 9.51 -4.79 -2.16
CA GLY A 36 10.83 -4.91 -1.55
C GLY A 36 11.75 -3.78 -2.03
N SER A 37 12.69 -3.43 -1.16
CA SER A 37 13.54 -2.25 -1.17
C SER A 37 14.40 -2.05 -2.43
N HIS A 38 13.83 -1.72 -3.59
CA HIS A 38 14.55 -1.05 -4.68
C HIS A 38 13.62 -0.63 -5.82
N THR A 39 13.21 0.64 -5.81
CA THR A 39 13.35 1.56 -6.96
C THR A 39 12.78 2.92 -6.52
N PRO A 40 13.61 3.96 -6.35
CA PRO A 40 13.14 5.30 -5.95
C PRO A 40 12.09 5.87 -6.93
N GLN A 41 12.03 5.37 -8.15
CA GLN A 41 11.04 5.75 -9.17
C GLN A 41 9.60 5.36 -8.79
N GLN A 42 9.40 4.28 -8.04
CA GLN A 42 8.05 3.82 -7.67
C GLN A 42 7.45 4.61 -6.50
N ASN A 43 8.27 5.02 -5.54
CA ASN A 43 7.82 5.88 -4.44
C ASN A 43 7.62 7.33 -4.90
N GLY A 44 8.43 7.79 -5.86
CA GLY A 44 8.34 9.15 -6.39
C GLY A 44 7.00 9.52 -7.04
N ILE A 45 6.15 8.54 -7.41
CA ILE A 45 4.78 8.81 -7.91
C ILE A 45 3.82 9.12 -6.74
N ALA A 46 3.92 8.38 -5.64
CA ALA A 46 3.12 8.64 -4.45
C ALA A 46 3.55 9.94 -3.74
N GLU A 47 4.84 10.29 -3.83
CA GLU A 47 5.39 11.49 -3.21
C GLU A 47 5.25 12.76 -4.07
N ARG A 48 5.09 12.64 -5.41
CA ARG A 48 4.89 13.80 -6.31
C ARG A 48 3.47 14.34 -6.36
N GLU A 49 2.48 13.52 -6.02
CA GLU A 49 1.07 13.93 -5.97
C GLU A 49 0.78 14.54 -4.58
N LYS A 50 1.50 15.60 -4.22
CA LYS A 50 1.23 16.41 -3.02
C LYS A 50 0.81 17.82 -3.40
#